data_AF-A0A182JYT3-F1
#
_entry.id   AF-A0A182JYT3-F1
#
_cell.length_a   1.000
_cell.length_b   1.000
_cell.length_c   1.000
_cell.angle_alpha   90.00
_cell.angle_beta   90.00
_cell.angle_gamma   90.00
#
_symmetry.space_group_name_H-M   'P 1'
#
loop_
_entity.id
_entity.type
_entity.pdbx_description
1 polymer ?
#
loop_
_entity_poly.entity_id
_entity_poly.type
_entity_poly.pdbx_seq_one_letter_code
_entity_poly.pdbx_strand_id
1 'polypeptide(L)'
;MSWVSAIALTILLLVFTSTIDTTSALSYRGYKQEMKEQPDDVLIDLIARYGHTMLRAKDELENSKRTVDFGLSRGYSGAQEAKHRMAMAVANFAGGPGRKRRFEGIML
;
A
#
# COMPACT_ATOMS: atom_id res chain seq x y z
N MET A 1 -34.95 0.12 -32.19
CA MET A 1 -35.11 -0.37 -30.79
C MET A 1 -33.78 -0.46 -30.03
N SER A 2 -32.64 -0.75 -30.67
CA SER A 2 -31.31 -0.85 -30.00
C SER A 2 -30.73 0.47 -29.46
N TRP A 3 -31.08 1.60 -30.07
CA TRP A 3 -30.54 2.91 -29.69
C TRP A 3 -31.13 3.44 -28.37
N VAL A 4 -32.42 3.15 -28.14
CA VAL A 4 -33.10 3.54 -26.89
C VAL A 4 -32.53 2.75 -25.71
N SER A 5 -32.27 1.45 -25.89
CA SER A 5 -31.61 0.63 -24.86
C SER A 5 -30.16 1.06 -24.61
N ALA A 6 -29.43 1.48 -25.65
CA ALA A 6 -28.07 1.99 -25.48
C ALA A 6 -28.04 3.29 -24.66
N ILE A 7 -28.96 4.21 -24.92
CA ILE A 7 -29.11 5.46 -24.16
C ILE A 7 -29.54 5.18 -22.71
N ALA A 8 -30.45 4.23 -22.49
CA ALA A 8 -30.85 3.84 -21.14
C ALA A 8 -29.68 3.25 -20.33
N LEU A 9 -28.84 2.42 -20.97
CA LEU A 9 -27.65 1.84 -20.33
C LEU A 9 -26.58 2.89 -20.00
N THR A 10 -26.37 3.88 -20.87
CA THR A 10 -25.39 4.95 -20.58
C THR A 10 -25.86 5.85 -19.44
N ILE A 11 -27.16 6.16 -19.37
CA ILE A 11 -27.74 6.92 -18.26
C ILE A 11 -27.64 6.12 -16.96
N LEU A 12 -27.96 4.82 -16.97
CA LEU A 12 -27.82 3.95 -15.81
C LEU A 12 -26.38 3.91 -15.29
N LEU A 13 -25.41 3.76 -16.20
CA LEU A 13 -23.99 3.69 -15.85
C LEU A 13 -23.50 5.02 -15.26
N LEU A 14 -23.92 6.14 -15.82
CA LEU A 14 -23.57 7.48 -15.32
C LEU A 14 -24.14 7.74 -13.92
N VAL A 15 -25.38 7.34 -13.67
CA VAL A 15 -25.99 7.42 -12.33
C VAL A 15 -25.28 6.49 -11.35
N PHE A 16 -24.91 5.28 -11.78
CA PHE A 16 -24.18 4.34 -10.93
C PHE A 16 -22.81 4.91 -10.52
N THR A 17 -22.05 5.47 -11.47
CA THR A 17 -20.74 6.09 -11.17
C THR A 17 -20.88 7.27 -10.21
N SER A 18 -21.90 8.13 -10.38
CA SER A 18 -22.06 9.29 -9.50
C SER A 18 -22.49 8.92 -8.08
N THR A 19 -23.22 7.81 -7.90
CA THR A 19 -23.57 7.30 -6.55
C THR A 19 -22.36 6.76 -5.78
N ILE A 20 -21.40 6.13 -6.46
CA ILE A 20 -20.16 5.63 -5.84
C ILE A 20 -19.28 6.80 -5.37
N ASP A 21 -19.12 7.83 -6.20
CA ASP A 21 -18.33 9.02 -5.85
C ASP A 21 -18.96 9.79 -4.68
N THR A 22 -20.30 9.92 -4.67
CA THR A 22 -21.01 10.61 -3.58
C THR A 22 -20.93 9.84 -2.26
N THR A 23 -21.07 8.51 -2.31
CA THR A 23 -21.00 7.66 -1.11
C THR A 23 -19.59 7.67 -0.52
N SER A 24 -18.56 7.51 -1.35
CA SER A 24 -17.16 7.56 -0.91
C SER A 24 -16.76 8.94 -0.38
N ALA A 25 -17.21 10.03 -1.02
CA ALA A 25 -17.00 11.39 -0.54
C ALA A 25 -17.70 11.64 0.81
N LEU A 26 -18.92 11.14 1.00
CA LEU A 26 -19.66 11.28 2.26
C LEU A 26 -19.02 10.45 3.38
N SER A 27 -18.60 9.23 3.10
CA SER A 27 -17.86 8.39 4.06
C SER A 27 -16.52 9.01 4.45
N TYR A 28 -15.77 9.55 3.48
CA TYR A 28 -14.51 10.24 3.75
C TYR A 28 -14.73 11.52 4.57
N ARG A 29 -15.79 12.29 4.27
CA ARG A 29 -16.17 13.49 5.03
C ARG A 29 -16.60 13.16 6.45
N GLY A 30 -17.39 12.10 6.63
CA GLY A 30 -17.81 11.59 7.95
C GLY A 30 -16.61 11.16 8.79
N TYR A 31 -15.70 10.36 8.21
CA TYR A 31 -14.46 9.95 8.86
C TYR A 31 -13.57 11.14 9.24
N LYS A 32 -13.43 12.13 8.36
CA LYS A 32 -12.68 13.35 8.64
C LYS A 32 -13.32 14.23 9.73
N GLN A 33 -14.64 14.20 9.85
CA GLN A 33 -15.38 14.97 10.85
C GLN A 33 -15.30 14.30 12.22
N GLU A 34 -15.45 12.98 12.28
CA GLU A 34 -15.27 12.19 13.51
C GLU A 34 -13.85 12.32 14.07
N MET A 35 -12.84 12.34 13.19
CA MET A 35 -11.44 12.61 13.54
C MET A 35 -11.18 14.04 14.06
N LYS A 36 -12.05 15.01 13.74
CA LYS A 36 -11.93 16.40 14.24
C LYS A 36 -12.59 16.59 15.61
N GLU A 37 -13.52 15.71 15.99
CA GLU A 37 -14.22 15.76 17.28
C GLU A 37 -13.47 14.99 18.38
N GLN A 38 -12.57 14.10 18.00
CA GLN A 38 -11.73 13.37 18.94
C GLN A 38 -10.55 14.24 19.41
N PRO A 39 -10.29 14.36 20.74
CA PRO A 39 -9.19 15.18 21.23
C PRO A 39 -7.85 14.68 20.68
N ASP A 40 -7.06 15.60 20.12
CA ASP A 40 -5.76 15.30 19.50
C ASP A 40 -4.85 14.49 20.45
N ASP A 41 -4.93 14.73 21.76
CA ASP A 41 -4.17 14.00 22.79
C ASP A 41 -4.43 12.49 22.78
N VAL A 42 -5.67 12.05 22.52
CA VAL A 42 -6.02 10.62 22.45
C VAL A 42 -5.51 10.00 21.16
N LEU A 43 -5.57 10.73 20.06
CA LEU A 43 -5.02 10.27 18.79
C LEU A 43 -3.49 10.18 18.86
N ILE A 44 -2.82 11.16 19.47
CA ILE A 44 -1.38 11.15 19.71
C ILE A 44 -0.98 10.02 20.66
N ASP A 45 -1.73 9.79 21.75
CA ASP A 45 -1.50 8.65 22.65
C ASP A 45 -1.70 7.31 21.93
N LEU A 46 -2.72 7.19 21.07
CA LEU A 46 -2.94 5.99 20.26
C LEU A 46 -1.82 5.75 19.23
N ILE A 47 -1.40 6.81 18.53
CA ILE A 47 -0.27 6.76 17.59
C ILE A 47 1.02 6.41 18.33
N ALA A 48 1.27 6.99 19.50
CA ALA A 48 2.45 6.72 20.31
C ALA A 48 2.45 5.28 20.83
N ARG A 49 1.31 4.77 21.30
CA ARG A 49 1.14 3.36 21.71
C ARG A 49 1.33 2.40 20.54
N TYR A 50 0.80 2.73 19.37
CA TYR A 50 0.99 1.93 18.17
C TYR A 50 2.46 1.96 17.69
N GLY A 51 3.11 3.12 17.75
CA GLY A 51 4.54 3.27 17.47
C GLY A 51 5.39 2.43 18.41
N HIS A 52 5.12 2.48 19.71
CA HIS A 52 5.84 1.68 20.71
C HIS A 52 5.65 0.18 20.52
N THR A 53 4.42 -0.27 20.25
CA THR A 53 4.14 -1.69 20.02
C THR A 53 4.77 -2.17 18.71
N MET A 54 4.78 -1.36 17.66
CA MET A 54 5.44 -1.70 16.40
C MET A 54 6.96 -1.74 16.55
N LEU A 55 7.58 -0.76 17.23
CA LEU A 55 9.03 -0.77 17.50
C LEU A 55 9.44 -1.98 18.33
N ARG A 56 8.68 -2.29 19.39
CA ARG A 56 8.91 -3.48 20.20
C ARG A 56 8.71 -4.76 19.39
N ALA A 57 7.69 -4.83 18.54
CA ALA A 57 7.46 -5.96 17.66
C ALA A 57 8.56 -6.10 16.60
N LYS A 58 9.21 -5.01 16.18
CA LYS A 58 10.36 -5.03 15.28
C LYS A 58 11.61 -5.54 16.00
N ASP A 59 11.88 -5.09 17.21
CA ASP A 59 13.00 -5.61 18.03
C ASP A 59 12.77 -7.08 18.39
N GLU A 60 11.53 -7.45 18.72
CA GLU A 60 11.14 -8.85 18.91
C GLU A 60 11.19 -9.64 17.60
N LEU A 61 10.91 -9.05 16.42
CA LEU A 61 11.05 -9.71 15.10
C LEU A 61 12.51 -9.92 14.71
N GLU A 62 13.39 -8.97 15.04
CA GLU A 62 14.84 -9.10 14.82
C GLU A 62 15.43 -10.22 15.70
N ASN A 63 14.90 -10.40 16.91
CA ASN A 63 15.29 -11.46 17.85
C ASN A 63 14.50 -12.77 17.66
N SER A 64 13.32 -12.72 17.05
CA SER A 64 12.43 -13.86 16.87
C SER A 64 12.69 -14.47 15.51
N LYS A 65 13.42 -15.58 15.52
CA LYS A 65 13.36 -16.65 14.51
C LYS A 65 11.94 -17.23 14.30
N ARG A 66 10.88 -16.54 14.74
CA ARG A 66 9.47 -16.84 14.51
C ARG A 66 8.90 -15.74 13.63
N THR A 67 9.15 -15.88 12.35
CA THR A 67 8.51 -15.11 11.28
C THR A 67 7.00 -15.15 11.48
N VAL A 68 6.39 -14.00 11.74
CA VAL A 68 4.94 -13.83 11.60
C VAL A 68 4.64 -13.89 10.10
N ASP A 69 4.30 -15.09 9.61
CA ASP A 69 3.94 -15.32 8.22
C ASP A 69 2.49 -14.85 8.03
N PHE A 70 2.31 -13.65 7.47
CA PHE A 70 1.01 -13.14 7.04
C PHE A 70 0.42 -13.91 5.83
N GLY A 71 0.95 -15.08 5.50
CA GLY A 71 0.56 -15.86 4.32
C GLY A 71 1.01 -15.22 3.01
N LEU A 72 1.80 -14.14 3.07
CA LEU A 72 2.39 -13.49 1.89
C LEU A 72 3.44 -14.37 1.21
N SER A 73 3.81 -15.50 1.79
CA SER A 73 4.64 -16.50 1.12
C SER A 73 3.82 -17.49 0.26
N ARG A 74 2.48 -17.42 0.32
CA ARG A 74 1.57 -18.46 -0.20
C ARG A 74 0.53 -17.87 -1.15
N GLY A 75 0.08 -18.68 -2.10
CA GLY A 75 -0.98 -18.32 -3.05
C GLY A 75 -0.63 -17.13 -3.95
N TYR A 76 -1.67 -16.44 -4.44
CA TYR A 76 -1.52 -15.31 -5.37
C TYR A 76 -0.78 -14.12 -4.77
N SER A 77 -1.07 -13.79 -3.50
CA SER A 77 -0.43 -12.68 -2.78
C SER A 77 1.07 -12.87 -2.67
N GLY A 78 1.54 -14.10 -2.44
CA GLY A 78 2.98 -14.37 -2.39
C GLY A 78 3.69 -14.45 -3.72
N ALA A 79 3.00 -14.91 -4.77
CA ALA A 79 3.53 -14.78 -6.13
C ALA A 79 3.72 -13.30 -6.52
N GLN A 80 2.84 -12.41 -6.07
CA GLN A 80 2.94 -10.97 -6.31
C GLN A 80 4.06 -10.33 -5.48
N GLU A 81 4.19 -10.68 -4.20
CA GLU A 81 5.26 -10.15 -3.36
C GLU A 81 6.64 -10.64 -3.84
N ALA A 82 6.76 -11.91 -4.25
CA ALA A 82 7.99 -12.47 -4.80
C ALA A 82 8.41 -11.77 -6.10
N LYS A 83 7.47 -11.54 -7.03
CA LYS A 83 7.73 -10.77 -8.26
C LYS A 83 8.16 -9.34 -7.95
N HIS A 84 7.49 -8.70 -6.99
CA HIS A 84 7.85 -7.35 -6.56
C HIS A 84 9.27 -7.31 -5.95
N ARG A 85 9.61 -8.25 -5.06
CA ARG A 85 10.96 -8.35 -4.47
C ARG A 85 12.02 -8.60 -5.53
N MET A 86 11.74 -9.49 -6.49
CA MET A 86 12.63 -9.77 -7.61
C MET A 86 12.84 -8.53 -8.48
N ALA A 87 11.77 -7.82 -8.84
CA ALA A 87 11.84 -6.59 -9.64
C ALA A 87 12.65 -5.49 -8.92
N MET A 88 12.43 -5.32 -7.61
CA MET A 88 13.22 -4.38 -6.79
C MET A 88 14.69 -4.78 -6.71
N ALA A 89 15.00 -6.07 -6.59
CA ALA A 89 16.37 -6.56 -6.58
C ALA A 89 17.08 -6.35 -7.94
N VAL A 90 16.35 -6.53 -9.05
CA VAL A 90 16.85 -6.25 -10.40
C VAL A 90 17.08 -4.75 -10.60
N ALA A 91 16.17 -3.90 -10.13
CA ALA A 91 16.33 -2.44 -10.19
C ALA A 91 17.51 -1.94 -9.33
N ASN A 92 17.73 -2.57 -8.17
CA ASN A 92 18.85 -2.26 -7.27
C ASN A 92 20.13 -3.02 -7.60
N PHE A 93 20.16 -3.81 -8.67
CA PHE A 93 21.34 -4.60 -9.04
C PHE A 93 22.47 -3.66 -9.48
N ALA A 94 23.56 -3.66 -8.69
CA ALA A 94 24.71 -2.78 -8.89
C ALA A 94 25.41 -2.95 -10.25
N GLY A 95 25.20 -4.09 -10.94
CA GLY A 95 25.75 -4.40 -12.27
C GLY A 95 24.75 -4.24 -13.43
N GLY A 96 23.62 -3.57 -13.22
CA GLY A 96 22.59 -3.39 -14.26
C GLY A 96 23.11 -2.62 -15.49
N PRO A 97 22.57 -2.88 -16.69
CA PRO A 97 23.01 -2.21 -17.92
C PRO A 97 22.94 -0.69 -17.77
N GLY A 98 24.04 0.01 -18.08
CA GLY A 98 24.16 1.48 -17.95
C GLY A 98 24.84 1.99 -16.67
N ARG A 99 25.10 1.12 -15.68
CA ARG A 99 25.86 1.51 -14.47
C ARG A 99 27.36 1.38 -14.74
N LYS A 100 28.07 2.51 -14.84
CA LYS A 100 29.53 2.51 -15.06
C LYS A 100 30.21 1.79 -13.89
N ARG A 101 30.88 0.67 -14.18
CA ARG A 101 31.78 0.03 -13.21
C ARG A 101 32.77 1.11 -12.78
N ARG A 102 32.80 1.44 -11.49
CA ARG A 102 33.89 2.26 -10.95
C ARG A 102 35.13 1.40 -11.09
N PHE A 103 35.89 1.61 -12.16
CA PHE A 103 37.24 1.08 -12.26
C PHE A 103 38.03 1.78 -11.17
N GLU A 104 38.17 1.11 -10.04
CA GLU A 104 39.14 1.48 -9.02
C GLU A 104 40.50 1.20 -9.66
N GLY A 105 41.18 2.27 -10.05
CA GLY A 105 42.51 2.22 -10.64
C GLY A 105 43.49 1.63 -9.65
N ILE A 106 43.68 0.32 -9.73
CA ILE A 106 44.89 -0.33 -9.25
C ILE A 106 45.89 -0.21 -10.40
N MET A 107 46.75 0.79 -10.34
CA MET A 107 48.02 0.79 -11.06
C MET A 107 49.14 0.93 -10.02
N LEU A 108 49.80 -0.22 -9.77
CA LEU A 108 51.23 -0.29 -9.49
C LEU A 108 51.97 -0.21 -10.83
#